data_AF-A0A261Y4A2-F1
#
_entry.id   AF-A0A261Y4A2-F1
#
_cell.length_a   1.000
_cell.length_b   1.000
_cell.length_c   1.000
_cell.angle_alpha   90.00
_cell.angle_beta   90.00
_cell.angle_gamma   90.00
#
_symmetry.space_group_name_H-M   'P 1'
#
loop_
_entity.id
_entity.type
_entity.pdbx_description
1 polymer ?
#
loop_
_entity_poly.entity_id
_entity_poly.type
_entity_poly.pdbx_seq_one_letter_code
_entity_poly.pdbx_strand_id
1 'polypeptide(L)'
;MRAVLQRVSKAGVTVDGQVVGRIGKGLCILLGISVDDGPQDVDYMVRKILTVRVFEGEDGQMWRRSVKDLDLDILCVSQFTLWGVTNKGNKPDFHLAMKTESAREMYDSFLIKLGQAYHPGKIKSK
;
A
#
# COMPACT_ATOMS: atom_id res chain seq x y z
N MET A 1 1.33 6.43 9.73
CA MET A 1 0.69 5.82 8.54
C MET A 1 0.38 4.35 8.80
N ARG A 2 -0.69 3.79 8.23
CA ARG A 2 -1.01 2.35 8.32
C ARG A 2 -1.05 1.71 6.94
N ALA A 3 -0.60 0.46 6.85
CA ALA A 3 -0.70 -0.32 5.62
C ALA A 3 -1.08 -1.77 5.93
N VAL A 4 -1.98 -2.34 5.13
CA VAL A 4 -2.24 -3.78 5.09
C VAL A 4 -1.63 -4.32 3.81
N LEU A 5 -0.66 -5.23 3.95
CA LEU A 5 0.05 -5.84 2.84
C LEU A 5 -0.46 -7.25 2.61
N GLN A 6 -0.85 -7.57 1.39
CA GLN A 6 -1.29 -8.89 0.98
C GLN A 6 -0.36 -9.41 -0.11
N ARG A 7 0.29 -10.55 0.13
CA ARG A 7 1.00 -11.30 -0.90
C ARG A 7 -0.03 -11.87 -1.87
N VAL A 8 0.09 -11.55 -3.16
CA VAL A 8 -0.86 -11.98 -4.18
C VAL A 8 -0.17 -12.70 -5.34
N SER A 9 -0.89 -13.63 -5.96
CA SER A 9 -0.53 -14.19 -7.28
C SER A 9 -1.02 -13.32 -8.43
N LYS A 10 -2.08 -12.52 -8.19
CA LYS A 10 -2.64 -11.48 -9.05
C LYS A 10 -3.54 -10.55 -8.22
N ALA A 11 -3.65 -9.29 -8.60
CA ALA A 11 -4.64 -8.37 -8.04
C ALA A 11 -5.07 -7.33 -9.09
N GLY A 12 -6.22 -6.70 -8.90
CA GLY A 12 -6.69 -5.63 -9.76
C GLY A 12 -7.85 -4.84 -9.15
N VAL A 13 -8.06 -3.64 -9.67
CA VAL A 13 -9.13 -2.73 -9.27
C VAL A 13 -10.03 -2.46 -10.46
N THR A 14 -11.33 -2.51 -10.22
CA THR A 14 -12.37 -2.23 -11.21
C THR A 14 -13.27 -1.13 -10.68
N VAL A 15 -13.60 -0.15 -11.51
CA VAL A 15 -14.58 0.91 -11.23
C VAL A 15 -15.61 0.87 -12.34
N ASP A 16 -16.90 0.77 -11.98
CA ASP A 16 -18.02 0.69 -12.94
C ASP A 16 -17.81 -0.37 -14.03
N GLY A 17 -17.26 -1.54 -13.65
CA GLY A 17 -16.97 -2.65 -14.56
C GLY A 17 -15.70 -2.50 -15.40
N GLN A 18 -14.99 -1.36 -15.33
CA GLN A 18 -13.75 -1.12 -16.06
C GLN A 18 -12.50 -1.33 -15.20
N VAL A 19 -11.54 -2.10 -15.71
CA VAL A 19 -10.27 -2.35 -15.01
C VAL A 19 -9.41 -1.09 -15.06
N VAL A 20 -9.17 -0.49 -13.90
CA VAL A 20 -8.36 0.73 -13.75
C VAL A 20 -6.94 0.45 -13.27
N GLY A 21 -6.67 -0.78 -12.81
CA GLY A 21 -5.33 -1.23 -12.44
C GLY A 21 -5.28 -2.74 -12.26
N ARG A 22 -4.17 -3.37 -12.67
CA ARG A 22 -3.96 -4.82 -12.53
C ARG A 22 -2.47 -5.13 -12.41
N ILE A 23 -2.15 -6.11 -11.57
CA ILE A 23 -0.81 -6.64 -11.36
C ILE A 23 -0.80 -8.17 -11.45
N GLY A 24 0.39 -8.73 -11.75
CA GLY A 24 0.67 -10.15 -11.61
C GLY A 24 1.01 -10.52 -10.16
N LYS A 25 1.99 -11.42 -10.00
CA LYS A 25 2.53 -11.79 -8.69
C LYS A 25 3.16 -10.55 -8.03
N GLY A 26 2.86 -10.32 -6.76
CA GLY A 26 3.29 -9.09 -6.11
C GLY A 26 2.60 -8.80 -4.78
N LEU A 27 2.47 -7.51 -4.46
CA LEU A 27 1.79 -7.02 -3.27
C LEU A 27 0.54 -6.20 -3.65
N CYS A 28 -0.58 -6.51 -3.01
CA CYS A 28 -1.73 -5.60 -2.92
C CYS A 28 -1.65 -4.88 -1.57
N ILE A 29 -1.64 -3.56 -1.60
CA ILE A 29 -1.40 -2.71 -0.43
C ILE A 29 -2.60 -1.79 -0.25
N LEU A 30 -3.26 -1.91 0.90
CA LEU A 30 -4.25 -0.94 1.35
C LEU A 30 -3.54 0.07 2.25
N LEU A 31 -3.52 1.34 1.85
CA LEU A 31 -2.79 2.40 2.55
C LEU A 31 -3.74 3.39 3.24
N GLY A 32 -3.61 3.53 4.55
CA GLY A 32 -4.40 4.45 5.36
C GLY A 32 -3.52 5.57 5.93
N ILE A 33 -3.94 6.81 5.70
CA ILE A 33 -3.22 8.03 6.11
C ILE A 33 -3.96 8.69 7.28
N SER A 34 -3.24 8.96 8.36
CA SER A 34 -3.72 9.62 9.58
C SER A 34 -3.61 11.13 9.48
N VAL A 35 -4.38 11.87 10.28
CA VAL A 35 -4.20 13.32 10.49
C VAL A 35 -2.81 13.68 11.03
N ASP A 36 -2.15 12.75 11.73
CA ASP A 36 -0.84 12.95 12.34
C ASP A 36 0.34 12.54 11.43
N ASP A 37 0.05 11.98 10.26
CA ASP A 37 1.11 11.50 9.36
C ASP A 37 1.82 12.69 8.71
N GLY A 38 3.14 12.53 8.51
CA GLY A 38 3.97 13.51 7.83
C GLY A 38 4.94 12.89 6.80
N PRO A 39 5.82 13.70 6.20
CA PRO A 39 6.77 13.23 5.19
C PRO A 39 7.68 12.10 5.66
N GLN A 40 8.03 12.06 6.95
CA GLN A 40 8.86 11.00 7.55
C GLN A 40 8.14 9.65 7.59
N ASP A 41 6.82 9.65 7.83
CA ASP A 41 6.00 8.43 7.78
C ASP A 41 5.95 7.84 6.38
N VAL A 42 5.87 8.70 5.36
CA VAL A 42 5.93 8.30 3.96
C VAL A 42 7.26 7.60 3.68
N ASP A 43 8.38 8.21 4.06
CA ASP A 43 9.73 7.65 3.86
C ASP A 43 9.89 6.31 4.58
N TYR A 44 9.41 6.23 5.82
CA TYR A 44 9.40 4.99 6.59
C TYR A 44 8.59 3.90 5.88
N MET A 45 7.37 4.23 5.43
CA MET A 45 6.45 3.27 4.83
C MET A 45 6.98 2.74 3.50
N VAL A 46 7.51 3.61 2.64
CA VAL A 46 8.14 3.21 1.36
C VAL A 46 9.28 2.23 1.62
N ARG A 47 10.20 2.56 2.54
CA ARG A 47 11.31 1.67 2.88
C ARG A 47 10.79 0.33 3.44
N LYS A 48 9.79 0.36 4.33
CA LYS A 48 9.25 -0.85 4.96
C LYS A 48 8.59 -1.77 3.92
N ILE A 49 7.79 -1.23 3.01
CA ILE A 49 7.12 -1.99 1.94
C ILE A 49 8.14 -2.66 1.02
N LEU A 50 9.17 -1.94 0.60
CA LEU A 50 10.15 -2.46 -0.36
C LEU A 50 11.10 -3.49 0.25
N THR A 51 11.25 -3.51 1.59
CA THR A 51 12.22 -4.37 2.28
C THR A 51 11.59 -5.52 3.06
N VAL A 52 10.28 -5.51 3.30
CA VAL A 52 9.62 -6.59 4.03
C VAL A 52 9.73 -7.90 3.26
N ARG A 53 10.21 -8.94 3.94
CA ARG A 53 10.45 -10.26 3.36
C ARG A 53 9.23 -11.13 3.53
N VAL A 54 8.38 -11.16 2.51
CA VAL A 54 7.12 -11.92 2.51
C VAL A 54 7.04 -12.97 1.42
N PHE A 55 8.08 -13.10 0.59
CA PHE A 55 8.19 -14.11 -0.45
C PHE A 55 9.21 -15.19 -0.10
N GLU A 56 9.10 -16.31 -0.81
CA GLU A 56 10.00 -17.45 -0.68
C GLU A 56 11.40 -17.16 -1.22
N GLY A 57 12.39 -17.84 -0.65
CA GLY A 57 13.76 -17.91 -1.17
C GLY A 57 13.89 -18.92 -2.31
N GLU A 58 15.08 -18.99 -2.91
CA GLU A 58 15.40 -19.94 -4.00
C GLU A 58 15.29 -21.40 -3.57
N ASP A 59 15.45 -21.67 -2.28
CA ASP A 59 15.32 -22.98 -1.63
C ASP A 59 13.90 -23.28 -1.13
N GLY A 60 12.92 -22.43 -1.47
CA GLY A 60 11.52 -22.56 -1.04
C GLY A 60 11.26 -22.12 0.40
N GLN A 61 12.26 -21.60 1.13
CA GLN A 61 12.05 -21.12 2.49
C GLN A 61 11.18 -19.85 2.51
N MET A 62 10.14 -19.85 3.34
CA MET A 62 9.25 -18.70 3.54
C MET A 62 9.97 -17.50 4.16
N TRP A 63 9.45 -16.28 3.91
CA TRP A 63 9.90 -15.03 4.54
C TRP A 63 11.36 -14.62 4.26
N ARG A 64 11.85 -14.90 3.04
CA ARG A 64 13.25 -14.65 2.66
C ARG A 64 13.46 -13.48 1.71
N ARG A 65 12.53 -13.26 0.79
CA ARG A 65 12.66 -12.25 -0.27
C ARG A 65 11.58 -11.18 -0.16
N SER A 66 11.94 -9.95 -0.48
CA SER A 66 11.02 -8.81 -0.62
C SER A 66 10.42 -8.73 -2.02
N VAL A 67 9.46 -7.83 -2.21
CA VAL A 67 8.90 -7.51 -3.52
C VAL A 67 9.98 -7.00 -4.48
N LYS A 68 10.94 -6.23 -3.96
CA LYS A 68 12.07 -5.66 -4.72
C LYS A 68 13.09 -6.72 -5.10
N ASP A 69 13.40 -7.66 -4.19
CA ASP A 69 14.37 -8.73 -4.48
C ASP A 69 13.94 -9.65 -5.63
N LEU A 70 12.63 -9.77 -5.85
CA LEU A 70 12.04 -10.62 -6.89
C LEU A 70 11.54 -9.84 -8.11
N ASP A 71 11.79 -8.52 -8.17
CA ASP A 71 11.29 -7.62 -9.22
C ASP A 71 9.77 -7.77 -9.51
N LEU A 72 8.97 -7.88 -8.45
CA LEU A 72 7.52 -8.10 -8.53
C LEU A 72 6.71 -6.79 -8.52
N ASP A 73 5.43 -6.90 -8.88
CA ASP A 73 4.54 -5.74 -8.99
C ASP A 73 3.95 -5.30 -7.64
N ILE A 74 3.52 -4.04 -7.57
CA ILE A 74 2.79 -3.47 -6.44
C ILE A 74 1.50 -2.82 -6.94
N LEU A 75 0.39 -3.15 -6.30
CA LEU A 75 -0.89 -2.45 -6.43
C LEU A 75 -1.18 -1.73 -5.11
N CYS A 76 -1.17 -0.40 -5.13
CA CYS A 76 -1.50 0.44 -3.99
C CYS A 76 -2.93 0.96 -4.11
N VAL A 77 -3.71 0.89 -3.04
CA VAL A 77 -5.09 1.40 -3.00
C VAL A 77 -5.25 2.28 -1.76
N SER A 78 -5.77 3.49 -1.94
CA SER A 78 -6.09 4.36 -0.81
C SER A 78 -7.22 3.76 0.05
N GLN A 79 -7.01 3.65 1.37
CA GLN A 79 -7.91 2.96 2.30
C GLN A 79 -8.01 3.69 3.64
N PHE A 80 -8.78 4.78 3.69
CA PHE A 80 -9.00 5.57 4.91
C PHE A 80 -9.61 4.75 6.07
N THR A 81 -10.35 3.68 5.76
CA THR A 81 -11.02 2.86 6.77
C THR A 81 -10.07 2.12 7.71
N LEU A 82 -8.77 2.03 7.39
CA LEU A 82 -7.75 1.50 8.30
C LEU A 82 -7.57 2.35 9.57
N TRP A 83 -8.09 3.58 9.57
CA TRP A 83 -8.17 4.48 10.73
C TRP A 83 -9.56 4.52 11.37
N GLY A 84 -10.40 3.52 11.09
CA GLY A 84 -11.68 3.33 11.78
C GLY A 84 -11.50 2.95 13.24
N VAL A 85 -12.07 3.75 14.14
CA VAL A 85 -12.21 3.47 15.56
C VAL A 85 -13.54 2.75 15.79
N THR A 86 -13.49 1.53 16.29
CA THR A 86 -14.66 0.63 16.45
C THR A 86 -14.86 0.17 17.88
N ASN A 87 -14.25 0.84 18.87
CA ASN A 87 -14.37 0.47 20.28
C ASN A 87 -15.61 1.06 20.97
N LYS A 88 -16.37 1.95 20.31
CA LYS A 88 -17.58 2.60 20.84
C LYS A 88 -18.82 2.20 20.00
N GLY A 89 -19.19 0.92 20.07
CA GLY A 89 -20.34 0.36 19.36
C GLY A 89 -20.04 -0.06 17.92
N ASN A 90 -21.10 -0.23 17.11
CA ASN A 90 -21.00 -0.87 15.79
C ASN A 90 -20.75 0.11 14.63
N LYS A 91 -20.87 1.43 14.85
CA LYS A 91 -20.60 2.45 13.82
C LYS A 91 -19.14 2.88 13.91
N PRO A 92 -18.30 2.65 12.87
CA PRO A 92 -16.94 3.14 12.86
C PRO A 92 -16.87 4.67 12.89
N ASP A 93 -15.90 5.20 13.61
CA ASP A 93 -15.53 6.62 13.61
C ASP A 93 -14.17 6.79 12.90
N PHE A 94 -14.07 7.75 11.98
CA PHE A 94 -12.88 7.98 11.17
C PHE A 94 -12.20 9.33 11.44
N HIS A 95 -12.41 9.94 12.62
CA HIS A 95 -11.78 11.23 12.98
C HIS A 95 -10.24 11.21 12.94
N LEU A 96 -9.61 10.03 13.02
CA LEU A 96 -8.16 9.86 12.89
C LEU A 96 -7.68 9.81 11.44
N ALA A 97 -8.57 9.59 10.46
CA ALA A 97 -8.20 9.56 9.06
C ALA A 97 -7.97 10.99 8.54
N MET A 98 -6.90 11.18 7.75
CA MET A 98 -6.64 12.46 7.08
C MET A 98 -7.80 12.81 6.13
N LYS A 99 -8.16 14.11 6.07
CA LYS A 99 -9.20 14.62 5.16
C LYS A 99 -8.82 14.39 3.70
N THR A 100 -9.81 14.18 2.84
CA THR A 100 -9.66 13.73 1.44
C THR A 100 -8.63 14.52 0.62
N GLU A 101 -8.62 15.86 0.71
CA GLU A 101 -7.71 16.70 -0.06
C GLU A 101 -6.25 16.50 0.36
N SER A 102 -5.94 16.70 1.64
CA SER A 102 -4.58 16.47 2.19
C SER A 102 -4.14 15.01 2.06
N ALA A 103 -5.07 14.06 2.23
CA ALA A 103 -4.78 12.64 2.07
C ALA A 103 -4.37 12.31 0.63
N ARG A 104 -5.00 12.95 -0.36
CA ARG A 104 -4.65 12.78 -1.78
C ARG A 104 -3.24 13.28 -2.06
N GLU A 105 -2.89 14.48 -1.59
CA GLU A 105 -1.54 15.03 -1.77
C GLU A 105 -0.47 14.13 -1.14
N MET A 106 -0.72 13.63 0.07
CA MET A 106 0.20 12.73 0.75
C MET A 106 0.28 11.35 0.07
N TYR A 107 -0.83 10.84 -0.44
CA TYR A 107 -0.88 9.59 -1.19
C TYR A 107 -0.10 9.71 -2.52
N ASP A 108 -0.26 10.81 -3.24
CA ASP A 108 0.48 11.08 -4.48
C ASP A 108 1.99 11.21 -4.20
N SER A 109 2.36 11.91 -3.12
CA SER A 109 3.75 11.98 -2.64
C SER A 109 4.32 10.60 -2.28
N PHE A 110 3.53 9.76 -1.62
CA PHE A 110 3.90 8.37 -1.33
C PHE A 110 4.15 7.56 -2.60
N LEU A 111 3.28 7.65 -3.62
CA LEU A 111 3.45 6.94 -4.89
C LEU A 111 4.70 7.40 -5.64
N ILE A 112 4.97 8.71 -5.68
CA ILE A 112 6.17 9.27 -6.31
C ILE A 112 7.42 8.71 -5.63
N LYS A 113 7.49 8.77 -4.29
CA LYS A 113 8.64 8.25 -3.53
C LYS A 113 8.80 6.74 -3.68
N LEU A 114 7.70 5.98 -3.70
CA LEU A 114 7.72 4.54 -3.95
C LEU A 114 8.28 4.22 -5.35
N GLY A 115 7.86 4.98 -6.36
CA GLY A 115 8.36 4.86 -7.73
C GLY A 115 9.85 5.17 -7.85
N GLN A 116 10.31 6.23 -7.21
CA GLN A 116 11.74 6.62 -7.19
C GLN A 116 12.62 5.59 -6.48
N ALA A 117 12.14 4.98 -5.39
CA ALA A 117 12.90 3.98 -4.62
C ALA A 117 12.88 2.56 -5.22
N TYR A 118 11.97 2.31 -6.17
CA TYR A 118 11.79 1.02 -6.83
C TYR A 118 11.80 1.17 -8.36
N HIS A 119 10.65 1.05 -9.04
CA HIS A 119 10.49 1.29 -10.46
C HIS A 119 9.04 1.75 -10.74
N PRO A 120 8.81 2.90 -11.38
CA PRO A 120 7.45 3.40 -11.64
C PRO A 120 6.60 2.41 -12.46
N GLY A 121 7.23 1.67 -13.39
CA GLY A 121 6.53 0.68 -14.23
C GLY A 121 5.92 -0.51 -13.46
N LYS A 122 6.45 -0.82 -12.27
CA LYS A 122 6.00 -1.91 -11.39
C LYS A 122 4.89 -1.52 -10.43
N ILE A 123 4.50 -0.25 -10.40
CA ILE A 123 3.51 0.28 -9.46
C ILE A 123 2.22 0.61 -10.22
N LYS A 124 1.11 0.08 -9.72
CA LYS A 124 -0.25 0.44 -10.11
C LYS A 124 -0.95 1.04 -8.90
N SER A 125 -1.80 2.03 -9.11
CA SER A 125 -2.50 2.72 -8.02
C SER A 125 -3.95 3.02 -8.34
N LYS A 126 -4.77 3.16 -7.29
CA LYS A 126 -6.12 3.73 -7.36
C LYS A 126 -6.53 4.43 -6.08
#